data_AF-A0A6J7HHD8-F1
#
_entry.id   AF-A0A6J7HHD8-F1
#
_cell.length_a   1.000
_cell.length_b   1.000
_cell.length_c   1.000
_cell.angle_alpha   90.00
_cell.angle_beta   90.00
_cell.angle_gamma   90.00
#
_symmetry.space_group_name_H-M   'P 1'
#
loop_
_entity.id
_entity.type
_entity.pdbx_description
1 polymer ?
#
loop_
_entity_poly.entity_id
_entity_poly.type
_entity_poly.pdbx_seq_one_letter_code
_entity_poly.pdbx_strand_id
1 'polypeptide(L)' 'MARARLIDLALMLGALVVGTLLAELFGATNTGTALTFGTIAFLATLVFVLLRR' A
#
# COMPACT_ATOMS: atom_id res chain seq x y z
N MET A 1 -16.42 -3.97 -15.95
CA MET A 1 -16.39 -3.22 -14.67
C MET A 1 -15.66 -3.94 -13.54
N ALA A 2 -15.95 -5.23 -13.26
CA ALA A 2 -15.33 -5.97 -12.15
C ALA A 2 -13.79 -6.08 -12.22
N ARG A 3 -13.21 -6.36 -13.40
CA ARG A 3 -11.75 -6.49 -13.59
C ARG A 3 -10.97 -5.23 -13.19
N ALA A 4 -11.51 -4.06 -13.51
CA ALA A 4 -10.86 -2.79 -13.20
C ALA A 4 -10.79 -2.56 -11.67
N ARG A 5 -11.86 -2.92 -10.94
CA ARG A 5 -11.88 -2.87 -9.47
C ARG A 5 -10.91 -3.85 -8.83
N LEU A 6 -10.77 -5.06 -9.38
CA LEU A 6 -9.80 -6.04 -8.89
C LEU A 6 -8.35 -5.57 -9.04
N ILE A 7 -8.03 -4.90 -10.16
CA ILE A 7 -6.70 -4.32 -10.38
C ILE A 7 -6.42 -3.20 -9.38
N ASP A 8 -7.40 -2.33 -9.10
CA ASP A 8 -7.24 -1.26 -8.10
C ASP A 8 -6.98 -1.84 -6.70
N LEU A 9 -7.76 -2.85 -6.30
CA LEU A 9 -7.56 -3.54 -5.02
C LEU A 9 -6.19 -4.20 -4.94
N ALA A 10 -5.76 -4.88 -6.01
CA ALA A 10 -4.43 -5.48 -6.07
C ALA A 10 -3.32 -4.42 -5.97
N LEU A 11 -3.50 -3.25 -6.58
CA LEU A 11 -2.58 -2.11 -6.47
C LEU A 11 -2.50 -1.60 -5.03
N MET A 12 -3.64 -1.35 -4.39
CA MET A 12 -3.70 -0.82 -3.03
C MET A 12 -3.10 -1.81 -2.02
N LEU A 13 -3.50 -3.08 -2.07
CA LEU A 13 -2.96 -4.12 -1.19
C LEU A 13 -1.49 -4.44 -1.50
N GLY A 14 -1.11 -4.40 -2.79
CA GLY A 14 0.28 -4.52 -3.20
C GLY A 14 1.15 -3.41 -2.62
N ALA A 15 0.67 -2.15 -2.64
CA ALA A 15 1.37 -1.02 -2.05
C ALA A 15 1.52 -1.15 -0.53
N LEU A 16 0.50 -1.65 0.18
CA LEU A 16 0.58 -1.95 1.61
C LEU A 16 1.72 -2.93 1.90
N VAL A 17 1.73 -4.07 1.19
CA VAL A 17 2.71 -5.14 1.41
C VAL A 17 4.11 -4.67 1.05
N VAL A 18 4.28 -4.07 -0.14
CA VAL A 18 5.58 -3.56 -0.59
C VAL A 18 6.09 -2.47 0.34
N GLY A 19 5.27 -1.51 0.74
CA GLY A 19 5.67 -0.45 1.68
C GLY A 19 6.08 -0.99 3.04
N THR A 20 5.37 -1.99 3.56
CA THR A 20 5.71 -2.66 4.82
C THR A 20 7.05 -3.39 4.72
N LEU A 21 7.23 -4.22 3.68
CA LEU A 21 8.44 -5.01 3.48
C LEU A 21 9.67 -4.13 3.24
N LEU A 22 9.51 -3.02 2.52
CA LEU A 22 10.58 -2.04 2.35
C LEU A 22 10.96 -1.43 3.70
N ALA A 23 9.99 -1.04 4.53
CA ALA A 23 10.29 -0.50 5.85
C ALA A 23 11.00 -1.52 6.76
N GLU A 24 10.60 -2.79 6.73
CA GLU A 24 11.34 -3.86 7.43
C GLU A 24 12.77 -4.00 6.91
N LEU A 25 12.95 -4.01 5.58
CA LEU A 25 14.26 -4.12 4.94
C LEU A 25 15.18 -2.93 5.27
N PHE A 26 14.62 -1.73 5.42
CA PHE A 26 15.36 -0.52 5.80
C PHE A 26 15.57 -0.39 7.33
N GLY A 27 15.19 -1.39 8.12
CA GLY A 27 15.50 -1.43 9.55
C GLY A 27 14.46 -0.79 10.46
N ALA A 28 13.17 -0.88 10.10
CA ALA A 28 12.09 -0.52 11.02
C ALA A 28 12.27 -1.20 12.39
N THR A 29 12.15 -0.43 13.47
CA THR A 29 12.47 -0.88 14.83
C THR A 29 11.50 -1.93 15.38
N ASN A 30 10.30 -2.00 14.82
CA ASN A 30 9.27 -2.98 15.15
C ASN A 30 8.24 -3.06 14.01
N THR A 31 7.41 -4.10 14.04
CA THR A 31 6.37 -4.35 13.03
C THR A 31 5.34 -3.22 12.95
N GLY A 32 5.05 -2.53 14.06
CA GLY A 32 4.14 -1.38 14.07
C GLY A 32 4.67 -0.21 13.24
N THR A 33 5.97 0.09 13.34
CA THR A 33 6.63 1.10 12.50
C THR A 33 6.60 0.69 11.03
N ALA A 34 6.90 -0.57 10.70
CA ALA A 34 6.85 -1.05 9.32
C ALA A 34 5.43 -0.96 8.71
N LEU A 35 4.41 -1.40 9.46
CA LEU A 35 3.00 -1.30 9.07
C LEU A 35 2.52 0.15 8.90
N THR A 36 3.11 1.09 9.63
CA THR A 36 2.82 2.52 9.43
C THR A 36 3.26 2.99 8.04
N PHE A 37 4.46 2.60 7.59
CA PHE A 37 4.91 2.89 6.23
C PHE A 37 4.06 2.18 5.16
N GLY A 38 3.69 0.93 5.41
CA GLY A 38 2.74 0.21 4.56
C GLY A 38 1.40 0.94 4.43
N THR A 39 0.82 1.38 5.54
CA THR A 39 -0.48 2.09 5.53
C THR A 39 -0.39 3.44 4.84
N ILE A 40 0.73 4.17 4.97
CA ILE A 40 0.98 5.39 4.19
C ILE A 40 0.98 5.08 2.69
N ALA A 41 1.68 4.02 2.25
CA ALA A 41 1.73 3.61 0.85
C ALA A 41 0.35 3.18 0.32
N PHE A 42 -0.43 2.46 1.13
CA PHE A 42 -1.82 2.11 0.84
C PHE A 42 -2.69 3.37 0.64
N LEU A 43 -2.63 4.33 1.57
CA LEU A 43 -3.42 5.56 1.50
C LEU A 43 -3.04 6.42 0.29
N ALA A 44 -1.75 6.54 -0.02
CA ALA A 44 -1.28 7.23 -1.20
C ALA A 44 -1.85 6.59 -2.49
N THR A 45 -1.84 5.26 -2.54
CA THR A 45 -2.39 4.51 -3.69
C THR A 45 -3.91 4.62 -3.77
N LEU A 46 -4.61 4.61 -2.63
CA LEU A 46 -6.05 4.86 -2.56
C LEU A 46 -6.40 6.23 -3.15
N VAL A 47 -5.71 7.30 -2.71
CA VAL A 47 -5.92 8.65 -3.24
C VAL A 47 -5.66 8.68 -4.74
N PHE A 48 -4.59 8.04 -5.20
CA PHE A 48 -4.30 7.92 -6.64
C PHE A 48 -5.43 7.23 -7.42
N VAL A 49 -5.97 6.12 -6.91
CA VAL A 49 -7.09 5.40 -7.54
C VAL A 49 -8.34 6.28 -7.57
N LEU A 50 -8.66 6.97 -6.47
CA LEU A 50 -9.82 7.86 -6.40
C LEU A 50 -9.74 9.03 -7.38
N LEU A 51 -8.55 9.62 -7.57
CA LEU A 51 -8.36 10.74 -8.50
C LEU A 51 -8.37 10.32 -9.97
N ARG A 52 -8.06 9.06 -10.27
CA ARG A 52 -7.97 8.54 -11.64
C ARG A 52 -9.29 7.94 -12.16
N ARG A 53 -10.26 7.72 -11.27
CA ARG A 53 -11.54 7.06 -11.55
C ARG A 53 -12.66 8.09 -11.73
#